data_AF-A0A563UDA1-F1
#
_entry.id   AF-A0A563UDA1-F1
#
_cell.length_a   1.000
_cell.length_b   1.000
_cell.length_c   1.000
_cell.angle_alpha   90.00
_cell.angle_beta   90.00
_cell.angle_gamma   90.00
#
_symmetry.space_group_name_H-M   'P 1'
#
loop_
_entity.id
_entity.type
_entity.pdbx_description
1 polymer ?
#
loop_
_entity_poly.entity_id
_entity_poly.type
_entity_poly.pdbx_seq_one_letter_code
_entity_poly.pdbx_strand_id
1 'polypeptide(L)'
;MADFNNYGYSQTMGPLLRAEVERQLLFDLENYYKFEGPLRFDWSESCIEGKHANYLDGSLDNYSGISILNEKMELVADGWMDFILTDKLIIYWEFIDLYTGNVSVKGKDEPGIPTHIWNRLTTQEQARLKQQRLEYYQ
;
A
#
# COMPACT_ATOMS: atom_id res chain seq x y z
N MET A 1 -12.11 15.41 5.41
CA MET A 1 -12.23 15.04 6.84
C MET A 1 -12.37 13.53 6.83
N ALA A 2 -11.66 12.82 7.71
CA ALA A 2 -11.65 11.36 7.66
C ALA A 2 -13.05 10.76 7.81
N ASP A 3 -13.36 9.76 6.98
CA ASP A 3 -14.63 9.04 7.01
C ASP A 3 -14.40 7.54 6.96
N PHE A 4 -14.34 6.93 8.14
CA PHE A 4 -14.05 5.51 8.30
C PHE A 4 -15.15 4.56 7.83
N ASN A 5 -16.33 5.08 7.47
CA ASN A 5 -17.39 4.27 6.86
C ASN A 5 -17.41 4.40 5.34
N ASN A 6 -16.66 5.36 4.80
CA ASN A 6 -16.47 5.53 3.38
C ASN A 6 -15.12 4.92 2.97
N TYR A 7 -15.18 3.87 2.17
CA TYR A 7 -13.99 3.20 1.67
C TYR A 7 -13.52 3.71 0.32
N GLY A 8 -14.10 4.80 -0.20
CA GLY A 8 -13.78 5.31 -1.53
C GLY A 8 -13.89 4.21 -2.59
N TYR A 9 -12.95 4.17 -3.52
CA TYR A 9 -12.91 3.10 -4.50
C TYR A 9 -12.42 1.75 -3.95
N SER A 10 -11.81 1.73 -2.76
CA SER A 10 -11.39 0.49 -2.09
C SER A 10 -12.54 -0.33 -1.49
N GLN A 11 -13.80 0.09 -1.69
CA GLN A 11 -15.00 -0.63 -1.21
C GLN A 11 -15.13 -2.06 -1.74
N THR A 12 -14.40 -2.42 -2.80
CA THR A 12 -14.38 -3.78 -3.37
C THR A 12 -13.57 -4.76 -2.52
N MET A 13 -12.73 -4.26 -1.60
CA MET A 13 -12.07 -5.09 -0.61
C MET A 13 -13.07 -5.55 0.45
N GLY A 14 -13.26 -6.87 0.53
CA GLY A 14 -13.95 -7.52 1.63
C GLY A 14 -13.20 -7.31 2.97
N PRO A 15 -13.87 -7.51 4.12
CA PRO A 15 -13.26 -7.27 5.43
C PRO A 15 -11.96 -8.05 5.68
N LEU A 16 -11.85 -9.29 5.23
CA LEU A 16 -10.63 -10.10 5.43
C LEU A 16 -9.49 -9.59 4.55
N LEU A 17 -9.78 -9.27 3.29
CA LEU A 17 -8.81 -8.67 2.38
C LEU A 17 -8.31 -7.31 2.90
N ARG A 18 -9.21 -6.42 3.34
CA ARG A 18 -8.86 -5.11 3.87
C ARG A 18 -7.95 -5.22 5.10
N ALA A 19 -8.29 -6.10 6.05
CA ALA A 19 -7.46 -6.32 7.23
C ALA A 19 -6.05 -6.82 6.87
N GLU A 20 -5.93 -7.70 5.87
CA GLU A 20 -4.64 -8.18 5.40
C GLU A 20 -3.83 -7.08 4.68
N VAL A 21 -4.50 -6.25 3.87
CA VAL A 21 -3.90 -5.09 3.20
C VAL A 21 -3.33 -4.10 4.22
N GLU A 22 -4.14 -3.69 5.20
CA GLU A 22 -3.73 -2.76 6.25
C GLU A 22 -2.57 -3.34 7.07
N ARG A 23 -2.63 -4.63 7.43
CA ARG A 23 -1.56 -5.31 8.15
C ARG A 23 -0.23 -5.27 7.38
N GLN A 24 -0.26 -5.56 6.08
CA GLN A 24 0.94 -5.54 5.24
C GLN A 24 1.47 -4.12 5.04
N LEU A 25 0.59 -3.14 4.80
CA LEU A 25 0.98 -1.73 4.64
C LEU A 25 1.58 -1.14 5.91
N LEU A 26 1.07 -1.48 7.10
CA LEU A 26 1.70 -1.07 8.37
C LEU A 26 3.08 -1.69 8.54
N PHE A 27 3.20 -2.99 8.25
CA PHE A 27 4.50 -3.67 8.32
C PHE A 27 5.50 -3.09 7.32
N ASP A 28 5.03 -2.66 6.16
CA ASP A 28 5.86 -2.00 5.17
C ASP A 28 6.25 -0.58 5.61
N LEU A 29 5.31 0.17 6.19
CA LEU A 29 5.50 1.53 6.70
C LEU A 29 6.69 1.64 7.69
N GLU A 30 6.88 0.62 8.52
CA GLU A 30 8.00 0.55 9.48
C GLU A 30 9.40 0.60 8.84
N ASN A 31 9.51 0.31 7.53
CA ASN A 31 10.78 0.42 6.79
C ASN A 31 11.14 1.88 6.48
N TYR A 32 10.18 2.81 6.56
CA TYR A 32 10.36 4.23 6.27
C TYR A 32 10.43 5.07 7.54
N TYR A 33 9.52 4.81 8.48
CA TYR A 33 9.49 5.51 9.77
C TYR A 33 8.78 4.67 10.84
N LYS A 34 9.27 4.76 12.08
CA LYS A 34 8.66 4.08 13.22
C LYS A 34 7.73 5.04 13.94
N PHE A 35 6.44 4.86 13.73
CA PHE A 35 5.41 5.59 14.45
C PHE A 35 5.18 4.97 15.83
N GLU A 36 4.89 5.81 16.80
CA GLU A 36 4.50 5.39 18.15
C GLU A 36 2.97 5.37 18.25
N GLY A 37 2.44 4.34 18.92
CA GLY A 37 1.01 4.17 19.12
C GLY A 37 0.27 3.53 17.94
N PRO A 38 -1.04 3.26 18.11
CA PRO A 38 -1.89 2.71 17.08
C PRO A 38 -2.11 3.72 15.95
N LEU A 39 -2.15 3.18 14.74
CA LEU A 39 -2.43 3.88 13.51
C LEU A 39 -3.80 3.45 12.97
N ARG A 40 -4.44 4.34 12.22
CA ARG A 40 -5.73 4.08 11.56
C ARG A 40 -5.65 4.46 10.10
N PHE A 41 -6.19 3.60 9.24
CA PHE A 41 -6.34 3.91 7.83
C PHE A 41 -7.60 4.73 7.60
N ASP A 42 -7.48 5.68 6.70
CA ASP A 42 -8.58 6.40 6.10
C ASP A 42 -8.53 6.17 4.58
N TRP A 43 -9.57 5.50 4.08
CA TRP A 43 -9.70 5.08 2.69
C TRP A 43 -10.70 5.95 1.92
N SER A 44 -11.26 6.99 2.55
CA SER A 44 -12.39 7.75 1.97
C SER A 44 -12.05 8.40 0.64
N GLU A 45 -10.78 8.78 0.48
CA GLU A 45 -10.23 9.39 -0.74
C GLU A 45 -9.51 8.39 -1.65
N SER A 46 -9.62 7.09 -1.37
CA SER A 46 -8.91 6.07 -2.14
C SER A 46 -9.37 6.06 -3.60
N CYS A 47 -8.42 6.04 -4.53
CA CYS A 47 -8.66 6.04 -5.98
C CYS A 47 -7.99 4.85 -6.67
N ILE A 48 -8.62 4.30 -7.72
CA ILE A 48 -8.05 3.19 -8.50
C ILE A 48 -6.96 3.73 -9.42
N GLU A 49 -5.75 3.19 -9.28
CA GLU A 49 -4.60 3.48 -10.14
C GLU A 49 -4.31 2.34 -11.13
N GLY A 50 -5.18 1.33 -11.17
CA GLY A 50 -5.10 0.18 -12.07
C GLY A 50 -4.63 -1.10 -11.38
N LYS A 51 -4.36 -2.14 -12.19
CA LYS A 51 -4.27 -3.56 -11.80
C LYS A 51 -5.53 -4.04 -11.09
N HIS A 52 -5.83 -5.33 -11.22
CA HIS A 52 -6.99 -5.92 -10.60
C HIS A 52 -6.70 -7.38 -10.26
N ALA A 53 -7.06 -7.80 -9.06
CA ALA A 53 -6.98 -9.19 -8.65
C ALA A 53 -8.08 -9.56 -7.65
N ASN A 54 -8.60 -10.78 -7.75
CA ASN A 54 -9.45 -11.36 -6.71
C ASN A 54 -8.59 -12.06 -5.66
N TYR A 55 -8.85 -11.80 -4.38
CA TYR A 55 -8.13 -12.44 -3.27
C TYR A 55 -8.99 -12.45 -2.00
N LEU A 56 -8.92 -13.54 -1.24
CA LEU A 56 -9.77 -13.78 -0.06
C LEU A 56 -11.27 -13.57 -0.36
N ASP A 57 -11.88 -12.57 0.28
CA ASP A 57 -13.31 -12.27 0.27
C ASP A 57 -13.67 -11.05 -0.59
N GLY A 58 -12.78 -10.61 -1.48
CA GLY A 58 -13.06 -9.49 -2.38
C GLY A 58 -12.05 -9.36 -3.52
N SER A 59 -11.94 -8.13 -4.03
CA SER A 59 -10.94 -7.78 -5.04
C SER A 59 -10.08 -6.62 -4.59
N LEU A 60 -8.88 -6.55 -5.16
CA LEU A 60 -7.85 -5.56 -4.90
C LEU A 60 -7.43 -4.91 -6.23
N ASP A 61 -7.42 -3.59 -6.24
CA ASP A 61 -6.72 -2.79 -7.24
C ASP A 61 -5.54 -2.08 -6.57
N ASN A 62 -4.70 -1.40 -7.35
CA ASN A 62 -3.75 -0.46 -6.77
C ASN A 62 -4.51 0.80 -6.35
N TYR A 63 -4.29 1.25 -5.12
CA TYR A 63 -4.99 2.41 -4.57
C TYR A 63 -4.03 3.54 -4.20
N SER A 64 -4.30 4.75 -4.68
CA SER A 64 -3.73 6.00 -4.17
C SER A 64 -4.69 6.66 -3.17
N GLY A 65 -4.28 7.75 -2.53
CA GLY A 65 -5.11 8.52 -1.59
C GLY A 65 -5.38 7.77 -0.29
N ILE A 66 -4.42 6.93 0.15
CA ILE A 66 -4.51 6.18 1.38
C ILE A 66 -3.87 7.00 2.49
N SER A 67 -4.70 7.51 3.40
CA SER A 67 -4.25 8.30 4.53
C SER A 67 -4.10 7.44 5.79
N ILE A 68 -3.09 7.74 6.61
CA ILE A 68 -2.84 7.11 7.90
C ILE A 68 -2.86 8.17 8.98
N LEU A 69 -3.67 7.91 10.02
CA LEU A 69 -3.88 8.81 11.14
C LEU A 69 -3.33 8.21 12.44
N ASN A 70 -2.80 9.07 13.31
CA ASN A 70 -2.42 8.67 14.67
C ASN A 70 -3.62 8.67 15.63
N GLU A 71 -3.36 8.36 16.92
CA GLU A 71 -4.38 8.40 17.99
C GLU A 71 -5.10 9.74 18.14
N LYS A 72 -4.44 10.84 17.78
CA LYS A 72 -4.99 12.20 17.84
C LYS A 72 -5.74 12.59 16.57
N MET A 73 -5.94 11.65 15.64
CA MET A 73 -6.57 11.87 14.34
C MET A 73 -5.78 12.85 13.44
N GLU A 74 -4.48 12.96 13.67
CA GLU A 74 -3.59 13.76 12.85
C GLU A 74 -3.03 12.88 11.72
N LEU A 75 -2.95 13.43 10.51
CA LEU A 75 -2.34 12.77 9.36
C LEU A 75 -0.84 12.57 9.63
N VAL A 76 -0.39 11.32 9.53
CA VAL A 76 1.01 10.94 9.73
C VAL A 76 1.64 10.30 8.50
N ALA A 77 0.84 9.76 7.58
CA ALA A 77 1.29 9.34 6.26
C ALA A 77 0.17 9.42 5.23
N ASP A 78 0.51 9.62 3.97
CA ASP A 78 -0.40 9.52 2.82
C ASP A 78 0.34 8.91 1.63
N GLY A 79 -0.31 8.02 0.88
CA GLY A 79 0.40 7.34 -0.20
C GLY A 79 -0.43 6.52 -1.16
N TRP A 80 0.33 5.82 -2.01
CA TRP A 80 -0.13 4.90 -3.03
C TRP A 80 0.48 3.52 -2.77
N MET A 81 -0.37 2.49 -2.71
CA MET A 81 0.04 1.09 -2.69
C MET A 81 0.15 0.44 -4.08
N ASP A 82 1.03 -0.54 -4.20
CA ASP A 82 1.04 -1.52 -5.28
C ASP A 82 1.10 -2.94 -4.67
N PHE A 83 0.81 -3.96 -5.47
CA PHE A 83 0.86 -5.34 -5.05
C PHE A 83 1.50 -6.28 -6.09
N ILE A 84 2.02 -7.38 -5.57
CA ILE A 84 2.48 -8.55 -6.33
C ILE A 84 1.58 -9.72 -5.96
N LEU A 85 0.95 -10.33 -6.96
CA LEU A 85 0.21 -11.57 -6.81
C LEU A 85 0.92 -12.70 -7.57
N THR A 86 1.57 -13.58 -6.81
CA THR A 86 2.22 -14.83 -7.28
C THR A 86 1.47 -16.01 -6.64
N ASP A 87 2.18 -16.86 -5.91
CA ASP A 87 1.61 -17.88 -5.04
C ASP A 87 1.14 -17.28 -3.69
N LYS A 88 1.53 -16.03 -3.42
CA LYS A 88 1.12 -15.23 -2.27
C LYS A 88 0.84 -13.79 -2.69
N LEU A 89 0.03 -13.08 -1.90
CA LEU A 89 -0.19 -11.65 -2.05
C LEU A 89 0.84 -10.87 -1.22
N ILE A 90 1.56 -9.96 -1.87
CA ILE A 90 2.47 -9.01 -1.22
C ILE A 90 2.02 -7.60 -1.56
N ILE A 91 1.76 -6.79 -0.55
CA ILE A 91 1.33 -5.40 -0.66
C ILE A 91 2.41 -4.50 -0.06
N TYR A 92 2.66 -3.38 -0.71
CA TYR A 92 3.69 -2.42 -0.32
C TYR A 92 3.36 -1.01 -0.80
N TRP A 93 4.03 -0.02 -0.20
CA TRP A 93 3.95 1.37 -0.65
C TRP A 93 4.75 1.58 -1.93
N GLU A 94 4.08 2.03 -3.00
CA GLU A 94 4.71 2.50 -4.23
C GLU A 94 5.15 3.96 -4.10
N PHE A 95 4.37 4.79 -3.41
CA PHE A 95 4.79 6.12 -2.98
C PHE A 95 4.23 6.39 -1.59
N ILE A 96 5.00 7.05 -0.74
CA ILE A 96 4.56 7.37 0.63
C ILE A 96 5.19 8.68 1.09
N ASP A 97 4.33 9.59 1.53
CA ASP A 97 4.67 10.83 2.21
C ASP A 97 4.45 10.63 3.70
N LEU A 98 5.38 11.14 4.51
CA LEU A 98 5.36 11.05 5.96
C LEU A 98 5.24 12.45 6.55
N TYR A 99 4.41 12.59 7.57
CA TYR A 99 4.14 13.86 8.22
C TYR A 99 4.59 13.81 9.68
N THR A 100 5.51 14.70 10.05
CA THR A 100 5.99 14.87 11.43
C THR A 100 5.77 16.31 11.87
N GLY A 101 4.65 16.54 12.56
CA GLY A 101 4.17 17.90 12.84
C GLY A 101 3.87 18.65 11.53
N ASN A 102 4.57 19.76 11.29
CA ASN A 102 4.36 20.59 10.09
C ASN A 102 5.30 20.25 8.93
N VAL A 103 6.13 19.21 9.07
CA VAL A 103 7.11 18.82 8.05
C VAL A 103 6.60 17.58 7.31
N SER A 104 6.60 17.65 5.98
CA SER A 104 6.38 16.51 5.11
C SER A 104 7.73 16.03 4.55
N VAL A 105 7.97 14.72 4.61
CA VAL A 105 9.17 14.06 4.09
C VAL A 105 8.74 12.88 3.21
N LYS A 106 9.40 12.69 2.07
CA LYS A 106 9.19 11.52 1.23
C LYS A 106 9.77 10.28 1.91
N GLY A 107 8.95 9.27 2.20
CA GLY A 107 9.42 7.95 2.61
C GLY A 107 9.83 7.11 1.40
N LYS A 108 9.08 7.20 0.29
CA LYS A 108 9.41 6.63 -1.02
C LYS A 108 8.83 7.51 -2.12
N ASP A 109 9.68 7.93 -3.06
CA ASP A 109 9.34 8.81 -4.18
C ASP A 109 9.78 8.24 -5.55
N GLU A 110 10.66 7.25 -5.58
CA GLU A 110 11.09 6.58 -6.80
C GLU A 110 10.15 5.43 -7.18
N PRO A 111 9.67 5.30 -8.44
CA PRO A 111 8.79 4.22 -8.85
C PRO A 111 9.49 2.84 -8.82
N GLY A 112 8.72 1.81 -8.50
CA GLY A 112 9.09 0.40 -8.53
C GLY A 112 9.18 -0.27 -7.16
N ILE A 113 9.28 -1.61 -7.21
CA ILE A 113 9.32 -2.48 -6.03
C ILE A 113 10.48 -2.08 -5.10
N PRO A 114 10.21 -1.69 -3.83
CA PRO A 114 11.26 -1.39 -2.87
C PRO A 114 12.24 -2.54 -2.65
N THR A 115 13.51 -2.24 -2.36
CA THR A 115 14.55 -3.26 -2.13
C THR A 115 14.16 -4.26 -1.03
N HIS A 116 13.57 -3.81 0.07
CA HIS A 116 13.15 -4.68 1.17
C HIS A 116 11.96 -5.57 0.82
N ILE A 117 11.15 -5.19 -0.17
CA ILE A 117 10.10 -6.06 -0.75
C ILE A 117 10.70 -7.03 -1.75
N TRP A 118 11.58 -6.54 -2.64
CA TRP A 118 12.27 -7.36 -3.63
C TRP A 118 13.01 -8.54 -2.99
N ASN A 119 13.65 -8.30 -1.85
CA ASN A 119 14.39 -9.32 -1.10
C ASN A 119 13.49 -10.38 -0.42
N ARG A 120 12.17 -10.18 -0.34
CA ARG A 120 11.19 -11.17 0.17
C ARG A 120 10.71 -12.15 -0.91
N LEU A 121 11.06 -11.90 -2.16
CA LEU A 121 10.70 -12.73 -3.30
C LEU A 121 11.74 -13.83 -3.51
N THR A 122 11.27 -14.99 -3.93
CA THR A 122 12.14 -16.07 -4.43
C THR A 122 12.80 -15.65 -5.75
N THR A 123 13.92 -16.30 -6.09
CA THR A 123 14.60 -16.07 -7.38
C THR A 123 13.67 -16.29 -8.57
N GLN A 124 12.74 -17.24 -8.49
CA GLN A 124 11.77 -17.53 -9.55
C GLN A 124 10.75 -16.40 -9.70
N GLU A 125 10.20 -15.89 -8.58
CA GLU A 125 9.28 -14.74 -8.60
C GLU A 125 9.97 -13.48 -9.15
N GLN A 126 11.20 -13.22 -8.73
CA GLN A 126 12.02 -12.12 -9.25
C GLN A 126 12.25 -12.22 -10.76
N ALA A 127 12.56 -13.41 -11.27
CA ALA A 127 12.74 -13.64 -12.70
C ALA A 127 11.44 -13.40 -13.49
N ARG A 128 10.30 -13.88 -12.97
CA ARG A 128 8.98 -13.67 -13.59
C ARG A 128 8.62 -12.18 -13.69
N LEU A 129 8.83 -11.42 -12.62
CA LEU A 129 8.54 -9.99 -12.59
C LEU A 129 9.44 -9.18 -13.54
N LYS A 130 10.72 -9.55 -13.66
CA LYS A 130 11.63 -8.93 -14.64
C LYS A 130 11.13 -9.15 -16.08
N GLN A 131 10.67 -10.36 -16.38
CA GLN A 131 10.14 -10.70 -17.71
C GLN A 131 8.87 -9.90 -18.02
N GLN A 132 7.91 -9.84 -17.07
CA GLN A 132 6.67 -9.06 -17.23
C GLN A 132 6.93 -7.57 -17.46
N ARG A 133 7.92 -6.99 -16.76
CA ARG A 133 8.33 -5.59 -16.97
C ARG A 133 8.88 -5.36 -18.37
N LEU A 134 9.71 -6.27 -18.88
CA LEU A 134 10.28 -6.14 -20.23
C LEU A 134 9.21 -6.21 -21.32
N GLU A 135 8.17 -7.02 -21.13
CA GLU A 135 7.04 -7.13 -22.06
C GLU A 135 6.14 -5.89 -22.06
N TYR A 136 6.03 -5.18 -20.93
CA TYR A 136 5.20 -3.96 -20.82
C TYR A 136 5.82 -2.73 -21.50
N TYR A 137 7.13 -2.73 -21.76
CA TYR A 137 7.86 -1.64 -22.44
C TYR A 137 8.13 -1.92 -23.93
N GLN A 138 7.55 -2.98 -24.49
CA GLN A 138 7.56 -3.28 -25.94
C GLN A 138 6.23 -2.90 -26.58
#